data_AF-A0A7Y6PIV0-F1
#
_entry.id   AF-A0A7Y6PIV0-F1
#
_cell.length_a   1.000
_cell.length_b   1.000
_cell.length_c   1.000
_cell.angle_alpha   90.00
_cell.angle_beta   90.00
_cell.angle_gamma   90.00
#
_symmetry.space_group_name_H-M   'P 1'
#
loop_
_entity.id
_entity.type
_entity.pdbx_description
1 polymer ?
#
loop_
_entity_poly.entity_id
_entity_poly.type
_entity_poly.pdbx_seq_one_letter_code
_entity_poly.pdbx_strand_id
1 'polypeptide(L)'
;EFNNRFNPQIVPFTLNSGLIGNGANLNLNTLYVLTSSQTASASEMVINCLAPYMDVVIIGGTTVGKNVGSRNFSSPELMITMNPIVCKIYNSEGKSDY
;
A
#
# COMPACT_ATOMS: atom_id res chain seq x y z
N GLU A 1 4.90 -0.24 -16.03
CA GLU A 1 5.83 -1.32 -16.41
C GLU A 1 5.32 -2.74 -16.09
N PHE A 2 4.75 -3.03 -14.90
CA PHE A 2 4.26 -4.38 -14.57
C PHE A 2 2.87 -4.76 -15.13
N ASN A 3 2.07 -3.77 -15.54
CA ASN A 3 0.67 -3.98 -15.93
C ASN A 3 0.42 -3.82 -17.44
N ASN A 4 1.19 -4.48 -18.31
CA ASN A 4 0.91 -4.47 -19.76
C ASN A 4 -0.07 -5.57 -20.20
N ARG A 5 -0.46 -6.47 -19.28
CA ARG A 5 -1.37 -7.61 -19.56
C ARG A 5 -2.77 -7.46 -18.99
N PHE A 6 -3.06 -6.46 -18.14
CA PHE A 6 -4.41 -6.20 -17.66
C PHE A 6 -5.04 -4.98 -18.33
N ASN A 7 -6.35 -5.04 -18.57
CA ASN A 7 -7.15 -3.93 -19.07
C ASN A 7 -8.33 -3.72 -18.11
N PRO A 8 -8.47 -2.55 -17.47
CA PRO A 8 -7.61 -1.37 -17.59
C PRO A 8 -6.23 -1.56 -16.94
N GLN A 9 -5.22 -0.85 -17.45
CA GLN A 9 -3.85 -0.86 -16.89
C GLN A 9 -3.73 -0.07 -15.58
N ILE A 10 -4.69 0.80 -15.31
CA ILE A 10 -4.75 1.62 -14.10
C ILE A 10 -6.09 1.32 -13.43
N VAL A 11 -6.04 0.91 -12.17
CA VAL A 11 -7.21 0.65 -11.35
C VAL A 11 -7.15 1.59 -10.14
N PRO A 12 -8.06 2.57 -10.03
CA PRO A 12 -8.11 3.42 -8.85
C PRO A 12 -8.64 2.64 -7.65
N PHE A 13 -8.02 2.86 -6.49
CA PHE A 13 -8.53 2.37 -5.20
C PHE A 13 -9.15 3.55 -4.46
N THR A 14 -10.47 3.51 -4.30
CA THR A 14 -11.20 4.49 -3.49
C THR A 14 -11.49 3.90 -2.11
N LEU A 15 -11.57 4.76 -1.10
CA LEU A 15 -12.03 4.34 0.22
C LEU A 15 -13.42 3.70 0.10
N ASN A 16 -13.53 2.44 0.52
CA ASN A 16 -14.82 1.81 0.76
C ASN A 16 -15.17 2.00 2.23
N SER A 17 -16.06 2.96 2.53
CA SER A 17 -16.48 3.27 3.90
C SER A 17 -17.12 2.08 4.62
N GLY A 18 -17.68 1.12 3.88
CA GLY A 18 -18.22 -0.12 4.45
C GLY A 18 -17.16 -1.00 5.13
N LEU A 19 -15.87 -0.87 4.77
CA LEU A 19 -14.77 -1.61 5.40
C LEU A 19 -14.44 -1.11 6.81
N ILE A 20 -14.88 0.10 7.17
CA ILE A 20 -14.66 0.67 8.50
C ILE A 20 -15.51 -0.06 9.56
N GLY A 21 -16.63 -0.66 9.16
CA GLY A 21 -17.56 -1.35 10.07
C GLY A 21 -18.09 -0.40 11.14
N ASN A 22 -17.83 -0.71 12.40
CA ASN A 22 -18.20 0.14 13.55
C ASN A 22 -17.12 1.18 13.92
N GLY A 23 -16.07 1.31 13.12
CA GLY A 23 -15.04 2.33 13.31
C GLY A 23 -15.53 3.74 12.94
N ALA A 24 -14.70 4.74 13.26
CA ALA A 24 -14.97 6.13 12.94
C ALA A 24 -13.74 6.78 12.29
N ASN A 25 -13.99 7.78 11.44
CA ASN A 25 -12.94 8.68 11.00
C ASN A 25 -12.52 9.57 12.18
N LEU A 26 -11.23 9.59 12.50
CA LEU A 26 -10.68 10.34 13.63
C LEU A 26 -10.44 11.83 13.33
N ASN A 27 -10.66 12.26 12.09
CA ASN A 27 -10.46 13.63 11.62
C ASN A 27 -9.09 14.21 12.02
N LEU A 28 -8.03 13.42 11.84
CA LEU A 28 -6.67 13.80 12.18
C LEU A 28 -6.08 14.73 11.11
N ASN A 29 -5.34 15.75 11.54
CA ASN A 29 -4.55 16.61 10.65
C ASN A 29 -3.15 16.06 10.38
N THR A 30 -2.58 15.33 11.36
CA THR A 30 -1.21 14.79 11.32
C THR A 30 -1.21 13.34 11.76
N LEU A 31 -0.43 12.50 11.07
CA LEU A 31 -0.16 11.11 11.40
C LEU A 31 1.33 10.93 11.70
N TYR A 32 1.65 10.47 12.91
CA TYR A 32 3.00 10.08 13.28
C TYR A 32 3.17 8.57 13.09
N VAL A 33 4.16 8.16 12.31
CA VAL A 33 4.41 6.73 12.00
C VAL A 33 5.80 6.34 12.47
N LEU A 34 5.87 5.32 13.32
CA LEU A 34 7.13 4.73 13.77
C LEU A 34 7.58 3.67 12.77
N THR A 35 8.78 3.82 12.20
CA THR A 35 9.31 2.92 11.17
C THR A 35 10.67 2.34 11.51
N SER A 36 11.02 1.26 10.81
CA SER A 36 12.34 0.62 10.87
C SER A 36 12.69 0.03 9.51
N SER A 37 13.88 -0.56 9.38
CA SER A 37 14.30 -1.34 8.21
C SER A 37 13.44 -2.59 7.93
N GLN A 38 12.51 -2.94 8.82
CA GLN A 38 11.54 -4.02 8.62
C GLN A 38 10.18 -3.52 8.12
N THR A 39 9.94 -2.20 8.13
CA THR A 39 8.71 -1.60 7.58
C THR A 39 8.73 -1.77 6.06
N ALA A 40 7.75 -2.50 5.53
CA ALA A 40 7.69 -2.84 4.12
C ALA A 40 6.24 -2.95 3.60
N SER A 41 6.07 -2.93 2.28
CA SER A 41 4.84 -3.40 1.62
C SER A 41 3.63 -2.50 1.94
N ALA A 42 2.51 -3.09 2.37
CA ALA A 42 1.28 -2.37 2.67
C ALA A 42 1.46 -1.22 3.70
N SER A 43 2.41 -1.34 4.63
CA SER A 43 2.71 -0.26 5.58
C SER A 43 3.28 0.97 4.89
N GLU A 44 4.18 0.80 3.92
CA GLU A 44 4.75 1.89 3.13
C GLU A 44 3.72 2.48 2.17
N MET A 45 2.83 1.64 1.62
CA MET A 45 1.68 2.13 0.85
C MET A 45 0.81 3.08 1.69
N VAL A 46 0.48 2.74 2.94
CA VAL A 46 -0.33 3.61 3.81
C VAL A 46 0.35 4.96 4.00
N ILE A 47 1.66 4.98 4.26
CA ILE A 47 2.45 6.21 4.40
C ILE A 47 2.38 7.03 3.11
N ASN A 48 2.73 6.44 1.96
CA ASN A 48 2.80 7.14 0.67
C ASN A 48 1.43 7.65 0.19
N CYS A 49 0.35 6.88 0.40
CA CYS A 49 -0.98 7.23 -0.08
C CYS A 49 -1.70 8.25 0.80
N LEU A 50 -1.33 8.39 2.08
CA LEU A 50 -1.89 9.42 2.96
C LEU A 50 -1.15 10.76 2.86
N ALA A 51 0.13 10.76 2.49
CA ALA A 51 0.96 11.97 2.43
C ALA A 51 0.37 13.13 1.60
N PRO A 52 -0.34 12.91 0.47
CA PRO A 52 -0.99 14.01 -0.26
C PRO A 52 -2.22 14.62 0.43
N TYR A 53 -2.77 13.96 1.46
CA TYR A 53 -4.04 14.32 2.09
C TYR A 53 -3.91 14.81 3.53
N MET A 54 -2.77 14.55 4.19
CA MET A 54 -2.50 14.96 5.56
C MET A 54 -0.99 15.04 5.81
N ASP A 55 -0.60 15.69 6.91
CA ASP A 55 0.80 15.69 7.33
C ASP A 55 1.18 14.30 7.86
N VAL A 56 2.25 13.71 7.32
CA VAL A 56 2.73 12.38 7.74
C VAL A 56 4.16 12.51 8.21
N VAL A 57 4.36 12.39 9.52
CA VAL A 57 5.66 12.50 10.16
C VAL A 57 6.21 11.10 10.43
N ILE A 58 7.33 10.77 9.80
CA ILE A 58 8.01 9.47 9.96
C ILE A 58 9.09 9.61 11.03
N ILE A 59 9.09 8.69 12.00
CA ILE A 59 10.07 8.65 13.08
C ILE A 59 10.69 7.26 13.11
N GLY A 60 12.02 7.19 13.08
CA GLY A 60 12.76 5.92 13.19
C GLY A 60 13.65 5.66 11.98
N GLY A 61 13.76 4.38 11.60
CA GLY A 61 14.64 3.94 10.52
C GLY A 61 13.99 4.02 9.13
N THR A 62 14.82 4.11 8.09
CA THR A 62 14.42 3.98 6.68
C THR A 62 13.71 2.66 6.46
N THR A 63 12.59 2.70 5.72
CA THR A 63 11.80 1.53 5.33
C THR A 63 12.49 0.74 4.21
N VAL A 64 11.88 -0.36 3.75
CA VAL A 64 12.47 -1.25 2.74
C VAL A 64 12.47 -0.66 1.32
N GLY A 65 11.50 0.20 0.99
CA GLY A 65 11.30 0.76 -0.35
C GLY A 65 10.46 -0.14 -1.27
N LYS A 66 9.53 -0.93 -0.71
CA LYS A 66 8.71 -1.86 -1.50
C LYS A 66 7.45 -1.18 -2.03
N ASN A 67 7.59 -0.55 -3.19
CA ASN A 67 6.51 0.17 -3.87
C ASN A 67 5.59 -0.66 -4.79
N VAL A 68 5.53 -1.97 -4.54
CA VAL A 68 4.82 -2.94 -5.39
C VAL A 68 3.87 -3.82 -4.60
N GLY A 69 2.77 -4.22 -5.24
CA GLY A 69 1.77 -5.13 -4.69
C GLY A 69 1.94 -6.56 -5.19
N SER A 70 1.74 -7.53 -4.31
CA SER A 70 1.71 -8.96 -4.64
C SER A 70 0.29 -9.50 -4.60
N ARG A 71 0.02 -10.54 -5.39
CA ARG A 71 -1.22 -11.32 -5.30
C ARG A 71 -0.91 -12.76 -4.90
N ASN A 72 -1.74 -13.32 -4.03
CA ASN A 72 -1.59 -14.67 -3.53
C ASN A 72 -2.20 -15.70 -4.50
N PHE A 73 -1.49 -16.79 -4.75
CA PHE A 73 -1.94 -17.97 -5.49
C PHE A 73 -1.53 -19.22 -4.71
N SER A 74 -2.50 -19.94 -4.15
CA SER A 74 -2.27 -21.14 -3.33
C SER A 74 -2.80 -22.40 -4.01
N SER A 75 -2.05 -23.49 -3.91
CA SER A 75 -2.55 -24.85 -4.17
C SER A 75 -2.50 -25.64 -2.86
N PRO A 76 -3.67 -25.96 -2.28
CA PRO A 76 -3.75 -26.84 -1.12
C PRO A 76 -3.17 -28.23 -1.38
N GLU A 77 -3.34 -28.75 -2.58
CA GLU A 77 -2.86 -30.08 -2.99
C GLU A 77 -1.34 -30.16 -2.96
N LEU A 78 -0.67 -29.09 -3.44
CA LEU A 78 0.79 -28.99 -3.45
C LEU A 78 1.36 -28.39 -2.16
N MET A 79 0.50 -27.88 -1.27
CA MET A 79 0.88 -27.10 -0.08
C MET A 79 1.83 -25.93 -0.39
N ILE A 80 1.68 -25.31 -1.57
CA ILE A 80 2.51 -24.19 -2.03
C ILE A 80 1.66 -22.94 -2.15
N THR A 81 2.26 -21.80 -1.79
CA THR A 81 1.70 -20.48 -2.01
C THR A 81 2.72 -19.60 -2.72
N MET A 82 2.33 -19.04 -3.86
CA MET A 82 3.11 -18.06 -4.62
C MET A 82 2.53 -16.67 -4.42
N ASN A 83 3.41 -15.68 -4.23
CA ASN A 83 3.02 -14.27 -4.09
C ASN A 83 3.74 -13.39 -5.13
N PRO A 84 3.49 -13.58 -6.45
CA PRO A 84 4.09 -12.75 -7.48
C PRO A 84 3.73 -11.28 -7.32
N ILE A 85 4.67 -10.42 -7.69
CA ILE A 85 4.43 -8.99 -7.88
C ILE A 85 3.58 -8.79 -9.13
N VAL A 86 2.48 -8.03 -8.99
CA VAL A 86 1.50 -7.84 -10.07
C VAL A 86 1.20 -6.37 -10.39
N CYS A 87 1.58 -5.44 -9.51
CA CYS A 87 1.33 -4.02 -9.72
C CYS A 87 2.38 -3.13 -9.04
N LYS A 88 2.48 -1.89 -9.53
CA LYS A 88 3.15 -0.77 -8.84
C LYS A 88 2.07 0.12 -8.21
N ILE A 89 2.35 0.67 -7.04
CA ILE A 89 1.36 1.41 -6.25
C ILE A 89 1.70 2.89 -6.26
N TYR A 90 0.75 3.71 -6.71
CA TYR A 90 0.91 5.16 -6.80
C TYR A 90 -0.07 5.85 -5.86
N ASN A 91 0.35 6.95 -5.26
CA ASN A 91 -0.57 7.85 -4.56
C ASN A 91 -1.35 8.73 -5.56
N SER A 92 -2.22 9.61 -5.05
CA SER A 92 -3.07 10.48 -5.86
C SER A 92 -2.32 11.51 -6.71
N GLU A 93 -1.05 11.78 -6.39
CA GLU A 93 -0.18 12.66 -7.18
C GLU A 93 0.65 11.88 -8.22
N GLY A 94 0.42 10.56 -8.35
CA GLY A 94 1.20 9.71 -9.26
C GLY A 94 2.61 9.39 -8.75
N LYS A 95 2.88 9.55 -7.44
CA LYS A 95 4.19 9.24 -6.83
C LYS A 95 4.21 7.84 -6.23
N SER A 96 5.34 7.17 -6.42
CA SER A 96 5.61 5.79 -5.97
C SER A 96 7.07 5.59 -5.56
N ASP A 97 7.86 6.65 -5.51
CA ASP A 97 9.30 6.58 -5.28
C ASP A 97 9.54 6.74 -3.78
N TYR A 98 9.27 5.65 -3.06
CA TYR A 98 9.50 5.48 -1.64
C TYR A 98 10.25 4.16 -1.41
#